data_AF-A0A1F3LRD7-F1
#
_entry.id   AF-A0A1F3LRD7-F1
#
_cell.length_a   1.000
_cell.length_b   1.000
_cell.length_c   1.000
_cell.angle_alpha   90.00
_cell.angle_beta   90.00
_cell.angle_gamma   90.00
#
_symmetry.space_group_name_H-M   'P 1'
#
loop_
_entity.id
_entity.type
_entity.pdbx_description
1 polymer ?
#
loop_
_entity_poly.entity_id
_entity_poly.type
_entity_poly.pdbx_seq_one_letter_code
_entity_poly.pdbx_strand_id
1 'polypeptide(L)'
;KMWIKGLSVLNKPFLHFHTQLNRDIPWNTIDMNFMNLNQSAHGDREFGFIGTRMRLNRKVVVGHYQDPEAVDRIAVWIRAAAAYDDALNMKIARFGDNMRDVAVTEGNKVSAQMKMGYSVYGYGIGDLVKAVNQVSAGNIKKLVDEYSSEYKMTKAVAASDTLREAARIEAGMESFLKSGNFRAFTTTFEDLHGLKQLPGIAVQRLMAKGYGFGAEGDWKTAALVRSMKVMANGLKGGTSFMEDYTYHFDPAGMKVLGAHMLEVCPTIAAGKPAVEIHQLSIGGKADPARLVFKTTPGRGINVSVIDLGNRFRMIVNEVEVVKCPDMPELPVASVLWKPLPDLKTGAAAWIFAGGAHHTGFSTAIDREYLEDFAGMMGIEYVLIDEKCNLDSFRKELRWNEICYHISGGVI
;
A
#
# COMPACT_ATOMS: atom_id res chain seq x y z
N LYS A 1 16.57 -3.26 -34.25
CA LYS A 1 16.37 -1.88 -34.81
C LYS A 1 14.91 -1.48 -35.06
N MET A 2 14.08 -2.33 -35.69
CA MET A 2 12.68 -1.98 -36.04
C MET A 2 11.85 -1.49 -34.84
N TRP A 3 12.10 -2.04 -33.65
CA TRP A 3 11.41 -1.68 -32.41
C TRP A 3 11.73 -0.29 -31.84
N ILE A 4 12.83 0.34 -32.25
CA ILE A 4 13.35 1.55 -31.59
C ILE A 4 12.32 2.69 -31.56
N LYS A 5 11.69 2.99 -32.70
CA LYS A 5 10.73 4.09 -32.80
C LYS A 5 9.52 3.86 -31.88
N GLY A 6 8.98 2.63 -31.87
CA GLY A 6 7.86 2.27 -31.01
C GLY A 6 8.22 2.36 -29.54
N LEU A 7 9.35 1.78 -29.14
CA LEU A 7 9.83 1.81 -27.75
C LEU A 7 10.18 3.23 -27.28
N SER A 8 10.61 4.13 -28.17
CA SER A 8 10.96 5.51 -27.81
C SER A 8 9.76 6.39 -27.44
N VAL A 9 8.55 6.01 -27.86
CA VAL A 9 7.31 6.75 -27.57
C VAL A 9 6.36 5.96 -26.66
N LEU A 10 6.72 4.73 -26.30
CA LEU A 10 5.92 3.88 -25.43
C LEU A 10 5.97 4.44 -24.00
N ASN A 11 4.82 4.91 -23.52
CA ASN A 11 4.64 5.45 -22.17
C ASN A 11 3.82 4.53 -21.25
N LYS A 12 3.64 3.27 -21.67
CA LYS A 12 3.01 2.22 -20.86
C LYS A 12 4.08 1.20 -20.46
N PRO A 13 4.00 0.63 -19.23
CA PRO A 13 4.92 -0.43 -18.83
C PRO A 13 4.72 -1.63 -19.76
N PHE A 14 5.80 -2.37 -20.01
CA PHE A 14 5.74 -3.58 -20.83
C PHE A 14 6.46 -4.75 -20.16
N LEU A 15 5.99 -5.95 -20.48
CA LEU A 15 6.55 -7.22 -20.07
C LEU A 15 7.08 -7.95 -21.31
N HIS A 16 8.23 -8.57 -21.17
CA HIS A 16 8.82 -9.45 -22.16
C HIS A 16 8.58 -10.90 -21.74
N PHE A 17 7.64 -11.58 -22.40
CA PHE A 17 7.38 -13.00 -22.18
C PHE A 17 8.23 -13.84 -23.14
N HIS A 18 9.37 -14.34 -22.65
CA HIS A 18 10.24 -15.22 -23.40
C HIS A 18 9.70 -16.65 -23.35
N THR A 19 8.99 -17.03 -24.41
CA THR A 19 8.25 -18.29 -24.49
C THR A 19 8.39 -18.96 -25.86
N GLN A 20 7.84 -20.17 -25.97
CA GLN A 20 7.80 -20.97 -27.19
C GLN A 20 6.47 -21.71 -27.29
N LEU A 21 5.97 -21.89 -28.52
CA LEU A 21 4.70 -22.60 -28.75
C LEU A 21 4.80 -24.09 -28.38
N ASN A 22 5.77 -24.81 -28.92
CA ASN A 22 6.03 -26.18 -28.51
C ASN A 22 6.80 -26.19 -27.18
N ARG A 23 6.42 -27.12 -26.28
CA ARG A 23 7.16 -27.35 -25.03
C ARG A 23 8.48 -28.07 -25.31
N ASP A 24 8.38 -29.21 -26.00
CA ASP A 24 9.51 -30.09 -26.27
C ASP A 24 9.99 -29.92 -27.71
N ILE A 25 11.27 -30.18 -27.95
CA ILE A 25 11.82 -30.22 -29.31
C ILE A 25 11.34 -31.52 -29.98
N PRO A 26 10.79 -31.46 -31.22
CA PRO A 26 10.36 -32.66 -31.93
C PRO A 26 11.58 -33.37 -32.55
N TRP A 27 12.36 -34.06 -31.73
CA TRP A 27 13.69 -34.60 -32.09
C TRP A 27 13.74 -35.41 -33.38
N ASN A 28 12.68 -36.15 -33.70
CA ASN A 28 12.63 -37.02 -34.88
C ASN A 28 12.16 -36.31 -36.15
N THR A 29 11.56 -35.11 -36.04
CA THR A 29 10.95 -34.40 -37.17
C THR A 29 11.39 -32.94 -37.29
N ILE A 30 12.29 -32.47 -36.43
CA ILE A 30 12.84 -31.11 -36.50
C ILE A 30 13.59 -30.91 -37.83
N ASP A 31 13.20 -29.86 -38.56
CA ASP A 31 13.78 -29.48 -39.84
C ASP A 31 14.05 -27.96 -39.89
N MET A 32 14.52 -27.47 -41.03
CA MET A 32 14.81 -26.04 -41.20
C MET A 32 13.55 -25.16 -41.20
N ASN A 33 12.38 -25.68 -41.53
CA ASN A 33 11.13 -24.93 -41.44
C ASN A 33 10.76 -24.67 -39.99
N PHE A 34 10.86 -25.71 -39.15
CA PHE A 34 10.68 -25.59 -37.71
C PHE A 34 11.67 -24.59 -37.11
N MET A 35 12.96 -24.70 -37.45
CA MET A 35 14.00 -23.78 -36.96
C MET A 35 13.76 -22.32 -37.38
N ASN A 36 13.25 -22.08 -38.59
CA ASN A 36 12.91 -20.75 -39.08
C ASN A 36 11.66 -20.16 -38.42
N LEU A 37 10.76 -20.98 -37.88
CA LEU A 37 9.52 -20.51 -37.25
C LEU A 37 9.68 -20.34 -35.74
N ASN A 38 10.19 -21.35 -35.04
CA ASN A 38 10.19 -21.48 -33.59
C ASN A 38 11.49 -20.95 -32.96
N GLN A 39 11.83 -19.70 -33.28
CA GLN A 39 13.16 -19.13 -33.02
C GLN A 39 13.21 -18.03 -31.94
N SER A 40 12.29 -18.07 -30.97
CA SER A 40 12.28 -17.17 -29.81
C SER A 40 13.61 -17.20 -29.04
N ALA A 41 14.30 -18.35 -29.02
CA ALA A 41 15.57 -18.54 -28.31
C ALA A 41 16.61 -17.44 -28.62
N HIS A 42 16.75 -17.02 -29.89
CA HIS A 42 17.62 -15.90 -30.25
C HIS A 42 16.88 -14.61 -30.57
N GLY A 43 15.63 -14.68 -31.07
CA GLY A 43 14.83 -13.50 -31.36
C GLY A 43 14.57 -12.63 -30.11
N ASP A 44 14.22 -13.26 -28.99
CA ASP A 44 13.99 -12.56 -27.73
C ASP A 44 15.27 -12.02 -27.12
N ARG A 45 16.42 -12.68 -27.33
CA ARG A 45 17.72 -12.16 -26.88
C ARG A 45 18.09 -10.86 -27.62
N GLU A 46 17.82 -10.78 -28.92
CA GLU A 46 17.99 -9.54 -29.71
C GLU A 46 17.04 -8.42 -29.23
N PHE A 47 15.79 -8.75 -28.90
CA PHE A 47 14.88 -7.78 -28.28
C PHE A 47 15.38 -7.33 -26.89
N GLY A 48 15.91 -8.27 -26.10
CA GLY A 48 16.52 -8.00 -24.80
C GLY A 48 17.69 -7.01 -24.90
N PHE A 49 18.54 -7.14 -25.94
CA PHE A 49 19.61 -6.17 -26.20
C PHE A 49 19.06 -4.76 -26.37
N ILE A 50 18.06 -4.55 -27.23
CA ILE A 50 17.59 -3.18 -27.49
C ILE A 50 16.89 -2.55 -26.29
N GLY A 51 16.16 -3.34 -25.49
CA GLY A 51 15.58 -2.86 -24.23
C GLY A 51 16.64 -2.39 -23.24
N THR A 52 17.72 -3.16 -23.06
CA THR A 52 18.84 -2.77 -22.18
C THR A 52 19.63 -1.60 -22.75
N ARG A 53 19.90 -1.58 -24.06
CA ARG A 53 20.62 -0.49 -24.74
C ARG A 53 19.88 0.84 -24.63
N MET A 54 18.55 0.82 -24.61
CA MET A 54 17.68 1.99 -24.40
C MET A 54 17.41 2.28 -22.91
N ARG A 55 17.93 1.46 -21.98
CA ARG A 55 17.73 1.59 -20.52
C ARG A 55 16.26 1.56 -20.10
N LEU A 56 15.47 0.71 -20.76
CA LEU A 56 14.05 0.56 -20.46
C LEU A 56 13.85 -0.45 -19.32
N ASN A 57 13.17 -0.01 -18.26
CA ASN A 57 12.65 -0.91 -17.23
C ASN A 57 11.61 -1.83 -17.84
N ARG A 58 11.74 -3.14 -17.57
CA ARG A 58 10.81 -4.17 -18.06
C ARG A 58 10.85 -5.38 -17.16
N LYS A 59 9.71 -6.06 -17.04
CA LYS A 59 9.66 -7.42 -16.49
C LYS A 59 10.04 -8.42 -17.58
N VAL A 60 10.81 -9.44 -17.22
CA VAL A 60 11.08 -10.59 -18.08
C VAL A 60 10.54 -11.84 -17.40
N VAL A 61 9.66 -12.56 -18.07
CA VAL A 61 9.16 -13.88 -17.63
C VAL A 61 9.62 -14.90 -18.66
N VAL A 62 10.11 -16.04 -18.19
CA VAL A 62 10.64 -17.12 -19.03
C VAL A 62 9.89 -18.40 -18.67
N GLY A 63 9.38 -19.11 -19.67
CA GLY A 63 8.65 -20.36 -19.47
C GLY A 63 7.79 -20.72 -20.67
N HIS A 64 7.28 -21.94 -20.71
CA HIS A 64 6.28 -22.34 -21.72
C HIS A 64 4.97 -21.59 -21.46
N TYR A 65 4.17 -21.29 -22.49
CA TYR A 65 2.93 -20.51 -22.31
C TYR A 65 1.87 -21.23 -21.46
N GLN A 66 2.01 -22.54 -21.24
CA GLN A 66 1.18 -23.34 -20.34
C GLN A 66 1.85 -23.61 -18.99
N ASP A 67 3.04 -23.06 -18.73
CA ASP A 67 3.71 -23.16 -17.43
C ASP A 67 2.96 -22.34 -16.39
N PRO A 68 2.39 -22.96 -15.33
CA PRO A 68 1.66 -22.25 -14.30
C PRO A 68 2.50 -21.15 -13.62
N GLU A 69 3.80 -21.36 -13.43
CA GLU A 69 4.67 -20.35 -12.80
C GLU A 69 4.77 -19.10 -13.67
N ALA A 70 4.99 -19.28 -14.98
CA ALA A 70 5.06 -18.16 -15.92
C ALA A 70 3.74 -17.38 -15.98
N VAL A 71 2.60 -18.10 -15.99
CA VAL A 71 1.26 -17.49 -15.97
C VAL A 71 1.04 -16.68 -14.70
N ASP A 72 1.40 -17.23 -13.53
CA ASP A 72 1.25 -16.56 -12.24
C ASP A 72 2.09 -15.27 -12.18
N ARG A 73 3.35 -15.31 -12.64
CA ARG A 73 4.22 -14.13 -12.66
C ARG A 73 3.72 -13.04 -13.61
N ILE A 74 3.11 -13.41 -14.74
CA ILE A 74 2.44 -12.45 -15.64
C ILE A 74 1.19 -11.87 -14.95
N ALA A 75 0.42 -12.67 -14.22
CA ALA A 75 -0.75 -12.20 -13.48
C ALA A 75 -0.38 -11.20 -12.38
N VAL A 76 0.72 -11.43 -11.65
CA VAL A 76 1.31 -10.48 -10.69
C VAL A 76 1.64 -9.16 -11.39
N TRP A 77 2.37 -9.22 -12.50
CA TRP A 77 2.79 -8.04 -13.25
C TRP A 77 1.59 -7.21 -13.77
N ILE A 78 0.52 -7.86 -14.26
CA ILE A 78 -0.70 -7.19 -14.71
C ILE A 78 -1.34 -6.40 -13.57
N ARG A 79 -1.35 -6.93 -12.35
CA ARG A 79 -1.90 -6.25 -11.17
C ARG A 79 -1.07 -5.04 -10.76
N ALA A 80 0.26 -5.15 -10.79
CA ALA A 80 1.15 -4.01 -10.60
C ALA A 80 0.95 -2.94 -11.68
N ALA A 81 0.77 -3.33 -12.95
CA ALA A 81 0.49 -2.42 -14.05
C ALA A 81 -0.87 -1.71 -13.90
N ALA A 82 -1.89 -2.40 -13.39
CA ALA A 82 -3.18 -1.79 -13.07
C ALA A 82 -3.07 -0.75 -11.95
N ALA A 83 -2.27 -1.01 -10.91
CA ALA A 83 -1.99 -0.04 -9.86
C ALA A 83 -1.20 1.16 -10.36
N TYR A 84 -0.25 0.95 -11.28
CA TYR A 84 0.46 2.03 -11.98
C TYR A 84 -0.51 2.92 -12.78
N ASP A 85 -1.42 2.34 -13.55
CA ASP A 85 -2.42 3.11 -14.31
C ASP A 85 -3.41 3.87 -13.41
N ASP A 86 -3.86 3.27 -12.29
CA ASP A 86 -4.69 3.95 -11.27
C ASP A 86 -3.92 5.13 -10.64
N ALA A 87 -2.62 4.94 -10.33
CA ALA A 87 -1.76 5.97 -9.74
C ALA A 87 -1.59 7.20 -10.64
N LEU A 88 -1.44 7.01 -11.96
CA LEU A 88 -1.31 8.12 -12.92
C LEU A 88 -2.50 9.08 -12.92
N ASN A 89 -3.68 8.63 -12.47
CA ASN A 89 -4.90 9.42 -12.41
C ASN A 89 -5.42 9.62 -10.97
N MET A 90 -4.64 9.21 -9.97
CA MET A 90 -5.06 9.23 -8.57
C MET A 90 -5.08 10.66 -8.04
N LYS A 91 -6.20 11.03 -7.40
CA LYS A 91 -6.31 12.29 -6.64
C LYS A 91 -6.40 11.98 -5.15
N ILE A 92 -5.60 12.71 -4.37
CA ILE A 92 -5.54 12.59 -2.92
C ILE A 92 -6.07 13.88 -2.29
N ALA A 93 -7.07 13.77 -1.41
CA ALA A 93 -7.59 14.89 -0.63
C ALA A 93 -6.96 14.90 0.76
N ARG A 94 -6.28 15.99 1.12
CA ARG A 94 -5.74 16.19 2.48
C ARG A 94 -6.68 17.11 3.25
N PHE A 95 -7.23 16.62 4.35
CA PHE A 95 -8.01 17.43 5.28
C PHE A 95 -7.09 17.94 6.39
N GLY A 96 -6.65 19.18 6.27
CA GLY A 96 -5.55 19.74 7.06
C GLY A 96 -4.17 19.45 6.46
N ASP A 97 -3.12 19.81 7.19
CA ASP A 97 -1.72 19.63 6.79
C ASP A 97 -1.05 18.43 7.52
N ASN A 98 0.25 18.26 7.33
CA ASN A 98 1.05 17.31 8.11
C ASN A 98 0.98 17.64 9.60
N MET A 99 1.08 16.62 10.47
CA MET A 99 1.36 16.87 11.88
C MET A 99 2.64 17.70 12.02
N ARG A 100 2.60 18.73 12.87
CA ARG A 100 3.73 19.64 13.10
C ARG A 100 4.96 18.88 13.55
N ASP A 101 6.11 19.36 13.10
CA ASP A 101 7.45 18.84 13.42
C ASP A 101 7.71 17.38 12.98
N VAL A 102 6.83 16.78 12.16
CA VAL A 102 7.03 15.45 11.58
C VAL A 102 7.74 15.56 10.22
N ALA A 103 8.87 14.86 10.09
CA ALA A 103 9.68 14.88 8.87
C ALA A 103 9.18 13.89 7.81
N VAL A 104 9.05 12.60 8.14
CA VAL A 104 8.91 11.52 7.15
C VAL A 104 7.60 11.56 6.37
N THR A 105 6.55 12.18 6.92
CA THR A 105 5.25 12.33 6.24
C THR A 105 5.22 13.53 5.30
N GLU A 106 6.19 14.44 5.39
CA GLU A 106 6.38 15.54 4.43
C GLU A 106 7.08 15.05 3.15
N GLY A 107 7.14 15.89 2.14
CA GLY A 107 7.92 15.65 0.94
C GLY A 107 7.48 16.55 -0.21
N ASN A 108 8.16 16.42 -1.33
CA ASN A 108 7.88 17.24 -2.49
C ASN A 108 6.74 16.63 -3.33
N LYS A 109 5.53 17.17 -3.15
CA LYS A 109 4.31 16.77 -3.88
C LYS A 109 4.44 16.96 -5.40
N VAL A 110 5.22 17.96 -5.86
CA VAL A 110 5.49 18.19 -7.29
C VAL A 110 6.40 17.10 -7.84
N SER A 111 7.49 16.76 -7.14
CA SER A 111 8.37 15.65 -7.51
C SER A 111 7.60 14.33 -7.54
N ALA A 112 6.70 14.11 -6.58
CA ALA A 112 5.85 12.92 -6.53
C ALA A 112 4.90 12.84 -7.73
N GLN A 113 4.26 13.96 -8.11
CA GLN A 113 3.38 13.99 -9.27
C GLN A 113 4.16 13.76 -10.58
N MET A 114 5.34 14.35 -10.74
CA MET A 114 6.19 14.11 -11.91
C MET A 114 6.65 12.66 -12.01
N LYS A 115 6.94 12.02 -10.87
CA LYS A 115 7.53 10.68 -10.82
C LYS A 115 6.51 9.53 -10.79
N MET A 116 5.45 9.69 -10.01
CA MET A 116 4.45 8.67 -9.70
C MET A 116 3.03 9.03 -10.19
N GLY A 117 2.84 10.22 -10.77
CA GLY A 117 1.63 10.64 -11.50
C GLY A 117 0.47 11.16 -10.65
N TYR A 118 0.37 10.74 -9.38
CA TYR A 118 -0.76 11.13 -8.53
C TYR A 118 -0.69 12.60 -8.08
N SER A 119 -1.87 13.21 -7.90
CA SER A 119 -2.03 14.60 -7.48
C SER A 119 -2.47 14.70 -6.03
N VAL A 120 -1.85 15.60 -5.26
CA VAL A 120 -2.11 15.79 -3.83
C VAL A 120 -2.65 17.19 -3.58
N TYR A 121 -3.88 17.30 -3.06
CA TYR A 121 -4.59 18.56 -2.88
C TYR A 121 -4.90 18.80 -1.39
N GLY A 122 -4.65 20.02 -0.92
CA GLY A 122 -5.07 20.46 0.43
C GLY A 122 -6.48 21.04 0.41
N TYR A 123 -7.29 20.66 1.40
CA TYR A 123 -8.60 21.23 1.68
C TYR A 123 -8.64 21.65 3.14
N GLY A 124 -9.13 22.87 3.40
CA GLY A 124 -9.38 23.31 4.77
C GLY A 124 -10.45 22.41 5.42
N ILE A 125 -10.31 22.10 6.71
CA ILE A 125 -11.22 21.16 7.40
C ILE A 125 -12.69 21.61 7.31
N GLY A 126 -12.95 22.92 7.20
CA GLY A 126 -14.28 23.50 7.04
C GLY A 126 -15.05 23.00 5.82
N ASP A 127 -14.36 22.65 4.73
CA ASP A 127 -15.01 22.09 3.53
C ASP A 127 -15.56 20.69 3.80
N LEU A 128 -14.81 19.87 4.54
CA LEU A 128 -15.28 18.57 5.00
C LEU A 128 -16.43 18.73 5.99
N VAL A 129 -16.30 19.64 6.96
CA VAL A 129 -17.37 19.94 7.93
C VAL A 129 -18.67 20.33 7.23
N LYS A 130 -18.61 21.11 6.15
CA LYS A 130 -19.78 21.45 5.34
C LYS A 130 -20.43 20.20 4.76
N ALA A 131 -19.65 19.29 4.17
CA ALA A 131 -20.17 18.03 3.64
C ALA A 131 -20.79 17.15 4.74
N VAL A 132 -20.15 17.05 5.91
CA VAL A 132 -20.64 16.31 7.09
C VAL A 132 -21.97 16.89 7.60
N ASN A 133 -22.09 18.22 7.67
CA ASN A 133 -23.30 18.88 8.15
C ASN A 133 -24.49 18.80 7.18
N GLN A 134 -24.24 18.54 5.89
CA GLN A 134 -25.28 18.37 4.87
C GLN A 134 -25.87 16.96 4.81
N VAL A 135 -25.34 16.01 5.57
CA VAL A 135 -25.83 14.63 5.57
C VAL A 135 -27.22 14.55 6.22
N SER A 136 -28.17 13.96 5.50
CA SER A 136 -29.54 13.77 5.98
C SER A 136 -29.64 12.74 7.11
N ALA A 137 -30.65 12.90 7.98
CA ALA A 137 -30.93 11.93 9.04
C ALA A 137 -31.19 10.51 8.50
N GLY A 138 -31.80 10.39 7.32
CA GLY A 138 -32.03 9.10 6.66
C GLY A 138 -30.73 8.37 6.29
N ASN A 139 -29.73 9.10 5.75
CA ASN A 139 -28.43 8.51 5.42
C ASN A 139 -27.67 8.06 6.68
N ILE A 140 -27.74 8.85 7.75
CA ILE A 140 -27.15 8.48 9.05
C ILE A 140 -27.79 7.20 9.58
N LYS A 141 -29.13 7.13 9.60
CA LYS A 141 -29.85 5.94 10.05
C LYS A 141 -29.46 4.71 9.23
N LYS A 142 -29.41 4.84 7.89
CA LYS A 142 -29.01 3.74 7.00
C LYS A 142 -27.63 3.20 7.34
N LEU A 143 -26.63 4.07 7.55
CA LEU A 143 -25.28 3.63 7.93
C LEU A 143 -25.24 2.95 9.30
N VAL A 144 -25.99 3.44 10.29
CA VAL A 144 -26.07 2.79 11.61
C VAL A 144 -26.74 1.40 11.52
N ASP A 145 -27.76 1.25 10.68
CA ASP A 145 -28.40 -0.03 10.39
C ASP A 145 -27.39 -0.99 9.71
N GLU A 146 -26.59 -0.49 8.76
CA GLU A 146 -25.49 -1.25 8.14
C GLU A 146 -24.45 -1.71 9.18
N TYR A 147 -23.98 -0.82 10.06
CA TYR A 147 -23.02 -1.17 11.12
C TYR A 147 -23.55 -2.29 12.02
N SER A 148 -24.83 -2.21 12.39
CA SER A 148 -25.50 -3.20 13.23
C SER A 148 -25.58 -4.57 12.56
N SER A 149 -25.69 -4.61 11.23
CA SER A 149 -25.69 -5.87 10.47
C SER A 149 -24.28 -6.45 10.30
N GLU A 150 -23.28 -5.59 10.04
CA GLU A 150 -21.93 -6.00 9.64
C GLU A 150 -20.98 -6.26 10.79
N TYR A 151 -21.23 -5.69 11.98
CA TYR A 151 -20.32 -5.78 13.12
C TYR A 151 -20.97 -6.35 14.37
N LYS A 152 -20.16 -6.63 15.38
CA LYS A 152 -20.63 -6.89 16.75
C LYS A 152 -20.74 -5.56 17.47
N MET A 153 -21.85 -5.31 18.14
CA MET A 153 -22.07 -4.04 18.82
C MET A 153 -23.06 -4.23 19.97
N THR A 154 -22.82 -3.56 21.10
CA THR A 154 -23.75 -3.56 22.23
C THR A 154 -24.95 -2.67 21.94
N LYS A 155 -26.07 -2.90 22.62
CA LYS A 155 -27.26 -2.04 22.50
C LYS A 155 -26.96 -0.58 22.86
N ALA A 156 -26.07 -0.35 23.83
CA ALA A 156 -25.66 0.99 24.25
C ALA A 156 -24.90 1.74 23.14
N VAL A 157 -23.92 1.08 22.50
CA VAL A 157 -23.17 1.68 21.38
C VAL A 157 -24.10 1.93 20.19
N ALA A 158 -24.98 0.98 19.85
CA ALA A 158 -25.95 1.10 18.76
C ALA A 158 -26.90 2.29 18.93
N ALA A 159 -27.29 2.60 20.17
CA ALA A 159 -28.18 3.71 20.49
C ALA A 159 -27.45 5.04 20.72
N SER A 160 -26.12 5.08 20.72
CA SER A 160 -25.33 6.26 21.09
C SER A 160 -25.35 7.36 20.02
N ASP A 161 -25.31 8.62 20.46
CA ASP A 161 -25.16 9.76 19.55
C ASP A 161 -23.75 9.84 18.94
N THR A 162 -22.74 9.33 19.65
CA THR A 162 -21.38 9.15 19.15
C THR A 162 -21.35 8.31 17.87
N LEU A 163 -22.06 7.18 17.85
CA LEU A 163 -22.10 6.34 16.65
C LEU A 163 -22.85 7.02 15.49
N ARG A 164 -23.93 7.74 15.79
CA ARG A 164 -24.66 8.54 14.78
C ARG A 164 -23.78 9.64 14.20
N GLU A 165 -22.95 10.27 15.02
CA GLU A 165 -21.96 11.25 14.58
C GLU A 165 -20.88 10.59 13.72
N ALA A 166 -20.39 9.40 14.09
CA ALA A 166 -19.46 8.63 13.27
C ALA A 166 -20.01 8.32 11.87
N ALA A 167 -21.27 7.88 11.82
CA ALA A 167 -21.98 7.63 10.57
C ALA A 167 -22.17 8.91 9.73
N ARG A 168 -22.45 10.05 10.39
CA ARG A 168 -22.51 11.36 9.71
C ARG A 168 -21.17 11.72 9.09
N ILE A 169 -20.07 11.53 9.82
CA ILE A 169 -18.71 11.78 9.33
C ILE A 169 -18.38 10.87 8.15
N GLU A 170 -18.66 9.56 8.23
CA GLU A 170 -18.44 8.63 7.11
C GLU A 170 -19.20 9.06 5.86
N ALA A 171 -20.49 9.36 5.97
CA ALA A 171 -21.31 9.77 4.84
C ALA A 171 -20.80 11.09 4.20
N GLY A 172 -20.41 12.06 5.03
CA GLY A 172 -19.87 13.34 4.57
C GLY A 172 -18.54 13.17 3.86
N MET A 173 -17.62 12.41 4.45
CA MET A 173 -16.33 12.06 3.84
C MET A 173 -16.53 11.32 2.52
N GLU A 174 -17.37 10.28 2.50
CA GLU A 174 -17.62 9.51 1.28
C GLU A 174 -18.22 10.38 0.16
N SER A 175 -19.16 11.27 0.52
CA SER A 175 -19.76 12.20 -0.44
C SER A 175 -18.72 13.17 -1.02
N PHE A 176 -17.86 13.75 -0.17
CA PHE A 176 -16.78 14.64 -0.59
C PHE A 176 -15.78 13.91 -1.51
N LEU A 177 -15.37 12.70 -1.12
CA LEU A 177 -14.40 11.91 -1.89
C LEU A 177 -14.94 11.53 -3.27
N LYS A 178 -16.21 11.09 -3.33
CA LYS A 178 -16.88 10.76 -4.59
C LYS A 178 -17.05 11.97 -5.51
N SER A 179 -17.51 13.10 -4.98
CA SER A 179 -17.76 14.30 -5.78
C SER A 179 -16.49 14.85 -6.41
N GLY A 180 -15.37 14.77 -5.71
CA GLY A 180 -14.07 15.20 -6.22
C GLY A 180 -13.27 14.13 -6.98
N ASN A 181 -13.83 12.93 -7.17
CA ASN A 181 -13.16 11.76 -7.76
C ASN A 181 -11.80 11.45 -7.07
N PHE A 182 -11.77 11.55 -5.74
CA PHE A 182 -10.61 11.18 -4.94
C PHE A 182 -10.55 9.67 -4.74
N ARG A 183 -9.33 9.14 -4.70
CA ARG A 183 -9.07 7.71 -4.48
C ARG A 183 -8.36 7.43 -3.16
N ALA A 184 -7.75 8.46 -2.58
CA ALA A 184 -7.11 8.39 -1.29
C ALA A 184 -7.30 9.72 -0.54
N PHE A 185 -7.09 9.70 0.77
CA PHE A 185 -7.19 10.90 1.59
C PHE A 185 -6.33 10.81 2.84
N THR A 186 -6.16 11.94 3.51
CA THR A 186 -5.48 12.03 4.81
C THR A 186 -6.31 12.85 5.79
N THR A 187 -6.12 12.61 7.08
CA THR A 187 -6.64 13.44 8.18
C THR A 187 -5.47 13.92 9.04
N THR A 188 -5.70 14.89 9.91
CA THR A 188 -4.77 15.24 10.99
C THR A 188 -5.57 15.52 12.26
N PHE A 189 -5.12 15.00 13.40
CA PHE A 189 -5.77 15.28 14.68
C PHE A 189 -5.50 16.72 15.16
N GLU A 190 -4.52 17.41 14.58
CA GLU A 190 -4.17 18.79 14.95
C GLU A 190 -5.10 19.84 14.32
N ASP A 191 -5.92 19.45 13.34
CA ASP A 191 -6.94 20.31 12.72
C ASP A 191 -8.28 19.57 12.58
N LEU A 192 -9.09 19.65 13.64
CA LEU A 192 -10.43 19.05 13.70
C LEU A 192 -11.51 20.12 13.97
N HIS A 193 -11.27 21.38 13.62
CA HIS A 193 -12.24 22.45 13.85
C HIS A 193 -13.57 22.14 13.14
N GLY A 194 -14.68 22.21 13.88
CA GLY A 194 -16.02 21.90 13.38
C GLY A 194 -16.40 20.41 13.34
N LEU A 195 -15.44 19.48 13.45
CA LEU A 195 -15.73 18.06 13.66
C LEU A 195 -15.90 17.75 15.15
N LYS A 196 -16.85 16.86 15.47
CA LYS A 196 -17.11 16.45 16.86
C LYS A 196 -16.16 15.40 17.39
N GLN A 197 -15.63 14.55 16.51
CA GLN A 197 -14.69 13.47 16.83
C GLN A 197 -13.72 13.26 15.67
N LEU A 198 -12.55 12.69 15.97
CA LEU A 198 -11.61 12.25 14.94
C LEU A 198 -12.25 11.12 14.11
N PRO A 199 -12.10 11.11 12.76
CA PRO A 199 -12.64 10.04 11.93
C PRO A 199 -12.01 8.66 12.20
N GLY A 200 -12.66 7.82 13.00
CA GLY A 200 -12.24 6.43 13.28
C GLY A 200 -12.88 5.41 12.34
N ILE A 201 -14.03 4.84 12.74
CA ILE A 201 -14.79 3.85 11.96
C ILE A 201 -15.08 4.29 10.51
N ALA A 202 -15.28 5.59 10.30
CA ALA A 202 -15.45 6.18 8.98
C ALA A 202 -14.25 5.87 8.06
N VAL A 203 -13.03 6.08 8.55
CA VAL A 203 -11.79 5.82 7.81
C VAL A 203 -11.59 4.33 7.60
N GLN A 204 -11.83 3.53 8.63
CA GLN A 204 -11.72 2.06 8.56
C GLN A 204 -12.63 1.49 7.47
N ARG A 205 -13.89 1.94 7.38
CA ARG A 205 -14.84 1.51 6.34
C ARG A 205 -14.52 2.08 4.96
N LEU A 206 -14.03 3.32 4.86
CA LEU A 206 -13.58 3.86 3.58
C LEU A 206 -12.37 3.08 3.04
N MET A 207 -11.40 2.72 3.88
CA MET A 207 -10.34 1.81 3.45
C MET A 207 -10.87 0.44 3.02
N ALA A 208 -11.88 -0.10 3.71
CA ALA A 208 -12.51 -1.36 3.30
C ALA A 208 -13.21 -1.25 1.93
N LYS A 209 -13.73 -0.06 1.59
CA LYS A 209 -14.30 0.28 0.27
C LYS A 209 -13.24 0.52 -0.83
N GLY A 210 -11.94 0.40 -0.51
CA GLY A 210 -10.86 0.51 -1.49
C GLY A 210 -10.13 1.86 -1.51
N TYR A 211 -10.47 2.81 -0.63
CA TYR A 211 -9.76 4.08 -0.55
C TYR A 211 -8.36 3.89 0.07
N GLY A 212 -7.39 4.66 -0.42
CA GLY A 212 -6.13 4.85 0.29
C GLY A 212 -6.29 5.80 1.47
N PHE A 213 -5.59 5.54 2.55
CA PHE A 213 -5.55 6.41 3.72
C PHE A 213 -4.14 6.46 4.30
N GLY A 214 -3.75 7.63 4.76
CA GLY A 214 -2.57 7.85 5.58
C GLY A 214 -2.91 8.89 6.64
N ALA A 215 -2.52 8.61 7.88
CA ALA A 215 -2.83 9.45 9.01
C ALA A 215 -1.87 10.64 9.11
N GLU A 216 -2.21 11.64 9.94
CA GLU A 216 -1.38 12.83 10.22
C GLU A 216 -0.88 13.59 8.97
N GLY A 217 -1.72 13.65 7.94
CA GLY A 217 -1.40 14.32 6.67
C GLY A 217 -0.49 13.51 5.73
N ASP A 218 -0.20 12.24 6.03
CA ASP A 218 0.69 11.38 5.26
C ASP A 218 0.11 10.93 3.92
N TRP A 219 0.30 11.78 2.92
CA TRP A 219 -0.18 11.57 1.56
C TRP A 219 0.61 10.49 0.81
N LYS A 220 1.86 10.21 1.20
CA LYS A 220 2.68 9.16 0.55
C LYS A 220 2.14 7.78 0.92
N THR A 221 1.88 7.55 2.21
CA THR A 221 1.28 6.30 2.65
C THR A 221 -0.15 6.15 2.15
N ALA A 222 -0.93 7.25 2.07
CA ALA A 222 -2.27 7.20 1.47
C ALA A 222 -2.24 6.71 0.00
N ALA A 223 -1.31 7.22 -0.81
CA ALA A 223 -1.11 6.78 -2.19
C ALA A 223 -0.69 5.31 -2.28
N LEU A 224 0.24 4.90 -1.40
CA LEU A 224 0.75 3.53 -1.31
C LEU A 224 -0.37 2.55 -0.96
N VAL A 225 -1.16 2.83 0.09
CA VAL A 225 -2.26 1.97 0.53
C VAL A 225 -3.31 1.81 -0.58
N ARG A 226 -3.64 2.87 -1.32
CA ARG A 226 -4.51 2.78 -2.50
C ARG A 226 -3.92 1.85 -3.55
N SER A 227 -2.66 2.04 -3.91
CA SER A 227 -1.98 1.25 -4.95
C SER A 227 -1.93 -0.24 -4.57
N MET A 228 -1.61 -0.54 -3.31
CA MET A 228 -1.62 -1.92 -2.80
C MET A 228 -3.02 -2.53 -2.81
N LYS A 229 -4.08 -1.76 -2.51
CA LYS A 229 -5.46 -2.23 -2.63
C LYS A 229 -5.88 -2.54 -4.06
N VAL A 230 -5.39 -1.77 -5.04
CA VAL A 230 -5.61 -2.08 -6.46
C VAL A 230 -4.94 -3.39 -6.84
N MET A 231 -3.68 -3.60 -6.44
CA MET A 231 -2.96 -4.86 -6.68
C MET A 231 -3.68 -6.07 -6.06
N ALA A 232 -4.16 -5.90 -4.82
CA ALA A 232 -4.84 -6.93 -4.03
C ALA A 232 -6.27 -7.24 -4.48
N ASN A 233 -6.85 -6.52 -5.44
CA ASN A 233 -8.27 -6.64 -5.78
C ASN A 233 -8.67 -8.09 -6.18
N GLY A 234 -9.62 -8.69 -5.46
CA GLY A 234 -10.07 -10.05 -5.70
C GLY A 234 -9.11 -11.16 -5.24
N LEU A 235 -7.99 -10.82 -4.60
CA LEU A 235 -7.12 -11.80 -3.94
C LEU A 235 -7.63 -12.09 -2.51
N LYS A 236 -7.29 -13.28 -2.00
CA LYS A 236 -7.54 -13.63 -0.60
C LYS A 236 -6.56 -12.88 0.30
N GLY A 237 -7.05 -12.35 1.42
CA GLY A 237 -6.26 -11.54 2.36
C GLY A 237 -6.77 -10.11 2.40
N GLY A 238 -6.02 -9.23 3.06
CA GLY A 238 -6.40 -7.82 3.18
C GLY A 238 -5.20 -6.89 3.08
N THR A 239 -5.49 -5.60 2.90
CA THR A 239 -4.49 -4.53 2.84
C THR A 239 -4.96 -3.36 3.70
N SER A 240 -4.09 -2.81 4.52
CA SER A 240 -4.40 -1.76 5.50
C SER A 240 -3.29 -0.71 5.55
N PHE A 241 -3.66 0.50 5.95
CA PHE A 241 -2.73 1.38 6.64
C PHE A 241 -2.28 0.74 7.97
N MET A 242 -1.05 0.96 8.39
CA MET A 242 -0.48 0.38 9.61
C MET A 242 0.66 1.22 10.16
N GLU A 243 0.88 1.13 11.48
CA GLU A 243 2.03 1.69 12.18
C GLU A 243 2.62 0.67 13.16
N ASP A 244 3.95 0.55 13.20
CA ASP A 244 4.69 -0.21 14.21
C ASP A 244 4.53 0.47 15.59
N TYR A 245 3.63 -0.03 16.44
CA TYR A 245 3.20 0.69 17.63
C TYR A 245 4.06 0.42 18.88
N THR A 246 4.41 -0.85 19.12
CA THR A 246 5.29 -1.23 20.24
C THR A 246 5.93 -2.61 20.05
N TYR A 247 6.99 -2.88 20.81
CA TYR A 247 7.76 -4.12 20.73
C TYR A 247 7.54 -5.06 21.91
N HIS A 248 7.66 -6.35 21.63
CA HIS A 248 7.76 -7.40 22.62
C HIS A 248 9.15 -8.03 22.51
N PHE A 249 10.06 -7.70 23.43
CA PHE A 249 11.48 -8.12 23.41
C PHE A 249 11.79 -9.43 24.15
N ASP A 250 10.82 -10.34 24.24
CA ASP A 250 11.09 -11.69 24.77
C ASP A 250 12.15 -12.40 23.89
N PRO A 251 13.31 -12.81 24.44
CA PRO A 251 14.34 -13.51 23.69
C PRO A 251 13.86 -14.79 23.00
N ALA A 252 12.81 -15.44 23.51
CA ALA A 252 12.23 -16.64 22.92
C ALA A 252 11.34 -16.35 21.70
N GLY A 253 10.95 -15.09 21.48
CA GLY A 253 10.11 -14.74 20.34
C GLY A 253 9.80 -13.26 20.31
N MET A 254 10.74 -12.47 19.79
CA MET A 254 10.57 -11.03 19.60
C MET A 254 9.51 -10.72 18.55
N LYS A 255 8.67 -9.72 18.82
CA LYS A 255 7.52 -9.36 17.95
C LYS A 255 7.29 -7.85 17.93
N VAL A 256 6.55 -7.40 16.93
CA VAL A 256 6.01 -6.04 16.83
C VAL A 256 4.49 -6.10 16.89
N LEU A 257 3.90 -5.26 17.74
CA LEU A 257 2.48 -4.99 17.73
C LEU A 257 2.23 -3.77 16.84
N GLY A 258 1.55 -3.99 15.71
CA GLY A 258 1.07 -2.93 14.84
C GLY A 258 -0.36 -2.53 15.16
N ALA A 259 -0.63 -1.24 15.08
CA ALA A 259 -1.94 -0.64 15.27
C ALA A 259 -1.97 0.75 14.63
N HIS A 260 -2.99 1.54 14.95
CA HIS A 260 -2.96 2.99 14.87
C HIS A 260 -3.92 3.56 15.93
N MET A 261 -4.02 4.88 16.08
CA MET A 261 -4.93 5.49 17.06
C MET A 261 -6.38 5.04 16.87
N LEU A 262 -6.87 4.90 15.63
CA LEU A 262 -8.19 4.35 15.30
C LEU A 262 -8.18 3.50 14.03
N GLU A 263 -7.38 3.87 13.04
CA GLU A 263 -7.65 3.69 11.61
C GLU A 263 -7.01 2.42 11.02
N VAL A 264 -7.32 1.25 11.58
CA VAL A 264 -6.91 -0.04 11.01
C VAL A 264 -8.04 -0.64 10.17
N CYS A 265 -7.76 -0.99 8.92
CA CYS A 265 -8.75 -1.46 7.95
C CYS A 265 -9.28 -2.87 8.31
N PRO A 266 -10.60 -3.10 8.37
CA PRO A 266 -11.17 -4.39 8.77
C PRO A 266 -10.97 -5.51 7.74
N THR A 267 -10.41 -5.23 6.55
CA THR A 267 -10.10 -6.28 5.55
C THR A 267 -9.04 -7.27 6.02
N ILE A 268 -8.24 -6.92 7.05
CA ILE A 268 -7.25 -7.82 7.65
C ILE A 268 -7.80 -8.53 8.91
N ALA A 269 -9.05 -8.27 9.30
CA ALA A 269 -9.63 -8.81 10.53
C ALA A 269 -9.77 -10.34 10.50
N ALA A 270 -9.47 -10.96 11.63
CA ALA A 270 -9.88 -12.32 11.96
C ALA A 270 -11.33 -12.28 12.47
N GLY A 271 -12.26 -12.76 11.66
CA GLY A 271 -13.68 -12.82 12.01
C GLY A 271 -14.37 -11.44 11.99
N LYS A 272 -15.54 -11.37 12.63
CA LYS A 272 -16.42 -10.19 12.64
C LYS A 272 -15.93 -9.14 13.66
N PRO A 273 -15.51 -7.93 13.23
CA PRO A 273 -15.08 -6.85 14.13
C PRO A 273 -16.15 -6.39 15.12
N ALA A 274 -15.72 -5.79 16.23
CA ALA A 274 -16.59 -5.13 17.20
C ALA A 274 -16.56 -3.60 17.03
N VAL A 275 -17.71 -2.94 17.14
CA VAL A 275 -17.79 -1.48 17.23
C VAL A 275 -17.70 -1.08 18.69
N GLU A 276 -16.69 -0.29 19.01
CA GLU A 276 -16.41 0.18 20.37
C GLU A 276 -16.22 1.70 20.40
N ILE A 277 -16.52 2.31 21.54
CA ILE A 277 -16.36 3.73 21.81
C ILE A 277 -15.49 3.83 23.06
N HIS A 278 -14.38 4.55 22.95
CA HIS A 278 -13.41 4.72 24.03
C HIS A 278 -12.85 6.13 23.99
N GLN A 279 -12.35 6.59 25.13
CA GLN A 279 -11.69 7.89 25.23
C GLN A 279 -10.48 7.99 24.30
N LEU A 280 -10.35 9.13 23.62
CA LEU A 280 -9.14 9.53 22.90
C LEU A 280 -8.79 10.98 23.26
N SER A 281 -7.71 11.17 24.01
CA SER A 281 -7.24 12.51 24.39
C SER A 281 -6.59 13.27 23.22
N ILE A 282 -5.97 12.53 22.29
CA ILE A 282 -5.31 13.08 21.10
C ILE A 282 -6.35 13.76 20.20
N GLY A 283 -6.11 15.03 19.86
CA GLY A 283 -7.03 15.88 19.10
C GLY A 283 -8.11 16.60 19.93
N GLY A 284 -8.27 16.28 21.22
CA GLY A 284 -9.14 17.03 22.14
C GLY A 284 -10.62 17.03 21.77
N LYS A 285 -11.12 15.91 21.23
CA LYS A 285 -12.51 15.75 20.77
C LYS A 285 -13.29 14.73 21.60
N ALA A 286 -14.56 14.53 21.26
CA ALA A 286 -15.39 13.50 21.88
C ALA A 286 -14.86 12.10 21.54
N ASP A 287 -15.17 11.15 22.42
CA ASP A 287 -14.77 9.74 22.32
C ASP A 287 -15.22 9.12 20.99
N PRO A 288 -14.29 8.77 20.09
CA PRO A 288 -14.65 8.30 18.75
C PRO A 288 -15.07 6.82 18.73
N ALA A 289 -15.99 6.49 17.83
CA ALA A 289 -16.31 5.10 17.50
C ALA A 289 -15.23 4.49 16.58
N ARG A 290 -14.84 3.24 16.83
CA ARG A 290 -13.87 2.46 16.03
C ARG A 290 -14.27 0.99 15.91
N LEU A 291 -13.67 0.32 14.94
CA LEU A 291 -13.68 -1.14 14.83
C LEU A 291 -12.47 -1.72 15.57
N VAL A 292 -12.74 -2.67 16.46
CA VAL A 292 -11.74 -3.43 17.22
C VAL A 292 -11.77 -4.89 16.77
N PHE A 293 -10.59 -5.43 16.45
CA PHE A 293 -10.40 -6.79 15.98
C PHE A 293 -8.92 -7.18 16.08
N LYS A 294 -8.64 -8.48 15.91
CA LYS A 294 -7.28 -9.00 15.76
C LYS A 294 -7.08 -9.48 14.33
N THR A 295 -5.85 -9.50 13.85
CA THR A 295 -5.53 -9.92 12.47
C THR A 295 -5.32 -11.44 12.34
N THR A 296 -5.66 -12.02 11.18
CA THR A 296 -5.46 -13.46 10.91
C THR A 296 -3.97 -13.79 10.76
N PRO A 297 -3.45 -14.85 11.41
CA PRO A 297 -2.06 -15.29 11.22
C PRO A 297 -1.75 -15.71 9.78
N GLY A 298 -0.51 -15.53 9.35
CA GLY A 298 -0.06 -15.84 8.00
C GLY A 298 1.11 -14.98 7.54
N ARG A 299 1.51 -15.11 6.28
CA ARG A 299 2.50 -14.20 5.68
C ARG A 299 1.91 -12.80 5.54
N GLY A 300 2.73 -11.80 5.77
CA GLY A 300 2.41 -10.41 5.53
C GLY A 300 3.61 -9.64 5.00
N ILE A 301 3.36 -8.39 4.65
CA ILE A 301 4.39 -7.48 4.15
C ILE A 301 4.10 -6.07 4.63
N ASN A 302 5.12 -5.39 5.13
CA ASN A 302 5.11 -3.97 5.47
C ASN A 302 5.87 -3.18 4.40
N VAL A 303 5.30 -2.08 3.97
CA VAL A 303 5.81 -1.28 2.85
C VAL A 303 5.82 0.18 3.23
N SER A 304 6.91 0.88 2.94
CA SER A 304 7.00 2.33 3.09
C SER A 304 7.55 2.96 1.82
N VAL A 305 7.01 4.13 1.44
CA VAL A 305 7.57 4.96 0.38
C VAL A 305 7.99 6.29 0.99
N ILE A 306 9.29 6.56 0.94
CA ILE A 306 9.91 7.75 1.52
C ILE A 306 10.44 8.68 0.44
N ASP A 307 10.51 9.97 0.77
CA ASP A 307 11.16 11.00 -0.02
C ASP A 307 12.53 11.30 0.61
N LEU A 308 13.60 11.08 -0.15
CA LEU A 308 14.98 11.40 0.27
C LEU A 308 15.43 12.79 -0.22
N GLY A 309 14.50 13.57 -0.79
CA GLY A 309 14.71 14.89 -1.35
C GLY A 309 15.03 14.85 -2.85
N ASN A 310 16.05 14.11 -3.24
CA ASN A 310 16.46 13.97 -4.65
C ASN A 310 15.75 12.82 -5.40
N ARG A 311 15.14 11.87 -4.67
CA ARG A 311 14.52 10.66 -5.20
C ARG A 311 13.59 10.02 -4.18
N PHE A 312 12.78 9.07 -4.64
CA PHE A 312 11.95 8.23 -3.78
C PHE A 312 12.56 6.84 -3.60
N ARG A 313 12.30 6.22 -2.44
CA ARG A 313 12.66 4.83 -2.12
C ARG A 313 11.43 4.10 -1.57
N MET A 314 11.18 2.91 -2.10
CA MET A 314 10.26 1.93 -1.55
C MET A 314 11.05 0.92 -0.72
N ILE A 315 10.63 0.73 0.53
CA ILE A 315 11.23 -0.19 1.49
C ILE A 315 10.19 -1.26 1.80
N VAL A 316 10.58 -2.51 1.64
CA VAL A 316 9.68 -3.65 1.78
C VAL A 316 10.25 -4.60 2.82
N ASN A 317 9.48 -4.90 3.86
CA ASN A 317 9.83 -5.91 4.86
C ASN A 317 8.80 -7.04 4.87
N GLU A 318 9.26 -8.26 4.59
CA GLU A 318 8.43 -9.45 4.77
C GLU A 318 8.28 -9.75 6.27
N VAL A 319 7.06 -10.12 6.68
CA VAL A 319 6.73 -10.40 8.08
C VAL A 319 5.87 -11.67 8.19
N GLU A 320 5.93 -12.31 9.35
CA GLU A 320 5.03 -13.41 9.72
C GLU A 320 4.03 -12.88 10.77
N VAL A 321 2.76 -12.75 10.38
CA VAL A 321 1.67 -12.44 11.31
C VAL A 321 1.42 -13.64 12.20
N VAL A 322 1.48 -13.42 13.51
CA VAL A 322 1.24 -14.44 14.52
C VAL A 322 -0.02 -14.12 15.32
N LYS A 323 -0.53 -15.14 16.02
CA LYS A 323 -1.73 -14.99 16.84
C LYS A 323 -1.50 -13.93 17.93
N CYS A 324 -2.35 -12.91 17.94
CA CYS A 324 -2.37 -11.92 19.02
C CYS A 324 -2.92 -12.56 20.32
N PRO A 325 -2.25 -12.40 21.47
CA PRO A 325 -2.82 -12.77 22.77
C PRO A 325 -4.04 -11.89 23.09
N ASP A 326 -4.78 -12.22 24.15
CA ASP A 326 -5.86 -11.36 24.65
C ASP A 326 -5.30 -10.09 25.28
N MET A 327 -5.90 -8.95 24.91
CA MET A 327 -5.50 -7.61 25.32
C MET A 327 -6.79 -6.82 25.64
N PRO A 328 -7.50 -7.15 26.74
CA PRO A 328 -8.85 -6.64 27.00
C PRO A 328 -8.92 -5.12 27.16
N GLU A 329 -7.81 -4.49 27.60
CA GLU A 329 -7.71 -3.04 27.79
C GLU A 329 -7.19 -2.31 26.53
N LEU A 330 -6.85 -3.02 25.45
CA LEU A 330 -6.39 -2.38 24.21
C LEU A 330 -7.61 -1.95 23.39
N PRO A 331 -7.87 -0.65 23.21
CA PRO A 331 -9.15 -0.19 22.72
C PRO A 331 -9.18 -0.05 21.18
N VAL A 332 -8.19 -0.63 20.49
CA VAL A 332 -7.96 -0.53 19.04
C VAL A 332 -7.76 -1.90 18.42
N ALA A 333 -7.98 -2.00 17.11
CA ALA A 333 -7.61 -3.19 16.37
C ALA A 333 -6.08 -3.36 16.32
N SER A 334 -5.64 -4.62 16.27
CA SER A 334 -4.22 -4.96 16.38
C SER A 334 -3.78 -6.06 15.43
N VAL A 335 -2.50 -6.01 15.08
CA VAL A 335 -1.78 -7.08 14.40
C VAL A 335 -0.48 -7.32 15.16
N LEU A 336 -0.06 -8.58 15.28
CA LEU A 336 1.19 -8.95 15.91
C LEU A 336 2.00 -9.73 14.89
N TRP A 337 3.22 -9.30 14.60
CA TRP A 337 4.06 -9.97 13.62
C TRP A 337 5.49 -10.16 14.11
N LYS A 338 6.17 -11.12 13.49
CA LYS A 338 7.63 -11.27 13.53
C LYS A 338 8.18 -10.72 12.21
N PRO A 339 8.99 -9.66 12.22
CA PRO A 339 9.63 -9.22 11.00
C PRO A 339 10.73 -10.22 10.60
N LEU A 340 10.91 -10.44 9.30
CA LEU A 340 11.99 -11.27 8.79
C LEU A 340 13.26 -10.42 8.59
N PRO A 341 14.46 -11.00 8.82
CA PRO A 341 14.72 -12.36 9.30
C PRO A 341 14.47 -12.50 10.81
N ASP A 342 14.61 -11.40 11.55
CA ASP A 342 14.31 -11.27 12.98
C ASP A 342 14.10 -9.79 13.32
N LEU A 343 13.58 -9.49 14.53
CA LEU A 343 13.30 -8.11 14.95
C LEU A 343 14.53 -7.20 14.94
N LYS A 344 15.69 -7.67 15.40
CA LYS A 344 16.88 -6.83 15.52
C LYS A 344 17.41 -6.47 14.14
N THR A 345 17.55 -7.47 13.27
CA THR A 345 18.05 -7.31 11.92
C THR A 345 17.07 -6.51 11.06
N GLY A 346 15.79 -6.86 11.09
CA GLY A 346 14.75 -6.19 10.30
C GLY A 346 14.58 -4.71 10.68
N ALA A 347 14.49 -4.41 11.97
CA ALA A 347 14.39 -3.02 12.44
C ALA A 347 15.65 -2.22 12.13
N ALA A 348 16.86 -2.78 12.32
CA ALA A 348 18.10 -2.09 11.97
C ALA A 348 18.20 -1.79 10.47
N ALA A 349 17.83 -2.75 9.61
CA ALA A 349 17.81 -2.55 8.16
C ALA A 349 16.80 -1.45 7.77
N TRP A 350 15.60 -1.46 8.36
CA TRP A 350 14.58 -0.44 8.14
C TRP A 350 15.07 0.97 8.50
N ILE A 351 15.73 1.10 9.67
CA ILE A 351 16.33 2.35 10.13
C ILE A 351 17.46 2.80 9.19
N PHE A 352 18.35 1.90 8.76
CA PHE A 352 19.40 2.25 7.81
C PHE A 352 18.84 2.69 6.45
N ALA A 353 17.72 2.12 6.02
CA ALA A 353 17.04 2.50 4.79
C ALA A 353 16.28 3.84 4.92
N GLY A 354 16.00 4.29 6.14
CA GLY A 354 15.25 5.51 6.46
C GLY A 354 13.73 5.34 6.40
N GLY A 355 13.22 4.13 6.59
CA GLY A 355 11.79 3.84 6.45
C GLY A 355 10.90 4.57 7.46
N ALA A 356 9.68 4.89 7.04
CA ALA A 356 8.70 5.56 7.90
C ALA A 356 8.17 4.62 8.99
N HIS A 357 7.55 5.20 10.02
CA HIS A 357 6.72 4.47 10.99
C HIS A 357 5.37 4.06 10.36
N HIS A 358 4.85 4.86 9.44
CA HIS A 358 3.68 4.53 8.63
C HIS A 358 4.02 3.56 7.50
N THR A 359 3.19 2.52 7.37
CA THR A 359 3.32 1.50 6.35
C THR A 359 1.99 1.18 5.68
N GLY A 360 2.07 0.75 4.42
CA GLY A 360 1.06 -0.12 3.83
C GLY A 360 1.35 -1.55 4.25
N PHE A 361 0.42 -2.17 4.96
CA PHE A 361 0.48 -3.58 5.36
C PHE A 361 -0.43 -4.43 4.47
N SER A 362 0.02 -5.60 4.05
CA SER A 362 -0.82 -6.55 3.31
C SER A 362 -0.56 -8.00 3.65
N THR A 363 -1.62 -8.81 3.61
CA THR A 363 -1.58 -10.28 3.62
C THR A 363 -2.02 -10.88 2.28
N ALA A 364 -2.36 -10.04 1.30
CA ALA A 364 -2.89 -10.44 0.00
C ALA A 364 -1.87 -10.36 -1.15
N ILE A 365 -0.82 -9.56 -1.00
CA ILE A 365 0.24 -9.37 -2.00
C ILE A 365 1.60 -9.59 -1.34
N ASP A 366 2.59 -9.90 -2.15
CA ASP A 366 3.97 -10.12 -1.72
C ASP A 366 4.93 -9.12 -2.39
N ARG A 367 6.22 -9.38 -2.21
CA ARG A 367 7.32 -8.54 -2.68
C ARG A 367 7.39 -8.39 -4.20
N GLU A 368 6.97 -9.39 -4.99
CA GLU A 368 7.10 -9.33 -6.46
C GLU A 368 6.16 -8.27 -7.05
N TYR A 369 4.97 -8.11 -6.48
CA TYR A 369 4.04 -7.03 -6.84
C TYR A 369 4.67 -5.65 -6.69
N LEU A 370 5.38 -5.45 -5.58
CA LEU A 370 5.95 -4.17 -5.19
C LEU A 370 7.24 -3.86 -5.95
N GLU A 371 8.05 -4.88 -6.20
CA GLU A 371 9.23 -4.77 -7.06
C GLU A 371 8.81 -4.35 -8.49
N ASP A 372 7.80 -5.01 -9.06
CA ASP A 372 7.28 -4.66 -10.38
C ASP A 372 6.70 -3.23 -10.38
N PHE A 373 5.92 -2.87 -9.36
CA PHE A 373 5.33 -1.53 -9.24
C PHE A 373 6.41 -0.44 -9.08
N ALA A 374 7.43 -0.64 -8.23
CA ALA A 374 8.55 0.27 -8.08
C ALA A 374 9.35 0.41 -9.38
N GLY A 375 9.55 -0.68 -10.12
CA GLY A 375 10.17 -0.67 -11.44
C GLY A 375 9.41 0.16 -12.47
N MET A 376 8.06 0.10 -12.46
CA MET A 376 7.20 0.91 -13.32
C MET A 376 7.25 2.41 -12.98
N MET A 377 7.29 2.76 -11.69
CA MET A 377 7.49 4.14 -11.25
C MET A 377 8.94 4.62 -11.44
N GLY A 378 9.88 3.69 -11.57
CA GLY A 378 11.31 3.94 -11.65
C GLY A 378 11.89 4.54 -10.37
N ILE A 379 11.43 4.07 -9.21
CA ILE A 379 11.96 4.46 -7.89
C ILE A 379 12.82 3.33 -7.31
N GLU A 380 13.66 3.64 -6.33
CA GLU A 380 14.47 2.59 -5.68
C GLU A 380 13.57 1.62 -4.93
N TYR A 381 13.87 0.32 -5.05
CA TYR A 381 13.27 -0.75 -4.28
C TYR A 381 14.35 -1.41 -3.43
N VAL A 382 14.09 -1.58 -2.13
CA VAL A 382 14.95 -2.33 -1.21
C VAL A 382 14.14 -3.32 -0.39
N LEU A 383 14.65 -4.54 -0.27
CA LEU A 383 13.97 -5.67 0.36
C LEU A 383 14.67 -6.08 1.65
N ILE A 384 13.87 -6.30 2.69
CA ILE A 384 14.26 -6.88 3.97
C ILE A 384 13.46 -8.17 4.14
N ASP A 385 14.08 -9.29 3.78
CA ASP A 385 13.50 -10.64 3.83
C ASP A 385 14.28 -11.58 4.78
N GLU A 386 13.98 -12.87 4.75
CA GLU A 386 14.67 -13.88 5.56
C GLU A 386 16.18 -14.01 5.30
N LYS A 387 16.70 -13.45 4.19
CA LYS A 387 18.12 -13.48 3.81
C LYS A 387 18.82 -12.17 4.07
N CYS A 388 18.13 -11.15 4.60
CA CYS A 388 18.69 -9.84 4.84
C CYS A 388 19.93 -9.92 5.74
N ASN A 389 21.05 -9.45 5.22
CA ASN A 389 22.31 -9.30 5.95
C ASN A 389 22.69 -7.81 6.00
N LEU A 390 22.87 -7.25 7.21
CA LEU A 390 23.08 -5.81 7.40
C LEU A 390 24.29 -5.25 6.66
N ASP A 391 25.39 -6.02 6.54
CA ASP A 391 26.59 -5.53 5.88
C ASP A 391 26.39 -5.42 4.36
N SER A 392 25.78 -6.44 3.76
CA SER A 392 25.42 -6.43 2.35
C SER A 392 24.33 -5.40 2.06
N PHE A 393 23.31 -5.31 2.91
CA PHE A 393 22.23 -4.33 2.77
C PHE A 393 22.75 -2.89 2.80
N ARG A 394 23.64 -2.55 3.75
CA ARG A 394 24.27 -1.23 3.80
C ARG A 394 25.15 -0.93 2.58
N LYS A 395 25.79 -1.95 1.97
CA LYS A 395 26.53 -1.78 0.71
C LYS A 395 25.58 -1.49 -0.44
N GLU A 396 24.48 -2.24 -0.53
CA GLU A 396 23.41 -2.03 -1.51
C GLU A 396 22.87 -0.61 -1.46
N LEU A 397 22.50 -0.11 -0.27
CA LEU A 397 22.02 1.28 -0.10
C LEU A 397 23.00 2.32 -0.64
N ARG A 398 24.31 2.12 -0.44
CA ARG A 398 25.36 3.02 -0.95
C ARG A 398 25.54 2.93 -2.46
N TRP A 399 25.48 1.72 -3.03
CA TRP A 399 25.57 1.54 -4.48
C TRP A 399 24.34 2.10 -5.18
N ASN A 400 23.16 1.85 -4.63
CA ASN A 400 21.91 2.38 -5.14
C ASN A 400 21.87 3.91 -5.07
N GLU A 401 22.38 4.53 -4.01
CA GLU A 401 22.45 6.00 -3.93
C GLU A 401 23.11 6.61 -5.17
N ILE A 402 24.28 6.08 -5.57
CA ILE A 402 24.99 6.54 -6.77
C ILE A 402 24.20 6.19 -8.04
N CYS A 403 23.74 4.95 -8.16
CA CYS A 403 23.01 4.48 -9.35
C CYS A 403 21.75 5.31 -9.62
N TYR A 404 20.93 5.56 -8.61
CA TYR A 404 19.68 6.33 -8.75
C TYR A 404 19.92 7.84 -8.86
N HIS A 405 21.05 8.35 -8.37
CA HIS A 405 21.43 9.75 -8.58
C HIS A 405 21.75 10.04 -10.07
N ILE A 406 22.38 9.10 -10.77
CA ILE A 406 22.81 9.28 -12.17
C ILE A 406 21.87 8.62 -13.20
N SER A 407 20.87 7.84 -12.76
CA SER A 407 20.00 7.05 -13.67
C SER A 407 19.14 7.92 -14.59
N GLY A 408 18.81 9.14 -14.17
CA GLY A 408 18.13 10.16 -14.99
C GLY A 408 19.02 10.82 -16.05
N GLY A 409 20.30 10.46 -16.11
CA GLY A 409 21.35 11.14 -16.87
C GLY A 409 22.23 11.98 -15.94
N VAL A 410 23.53 12.03 -16.24
CA VAL A 410 24.44 13.02 -15.67
C VAL A 410 24.30 14.26 -16.57
N ILE A 411 23.72 15.35 -16.05
CA ILE A 411 23.75 16.65 -16.74
C ILE A 411 25.16 17.22 -16.60
#